data_AF-A0AAP0R6B1-F1
#
_entry.id   AF-A0AAP0R6B1-F1
#
_cell.length_a   1.000
_cell.length_b   1.000
_cell.length_c   1.000
_cell.angle_alpha   90.00
_cell.angle_beta   90.00
_cell.angle_gamma   90.00
#
_symmetry.space_group_name_H-M   'P 1'
#
loop_
_entity.id
_entity.type
_entity.pdbx_description
1 polymer ?
#
loop_
_entity_poly.entity_id
_entity_poly.type
_entity_poly.pdbx_seq_one_letter_code
_entity_poly.pdbx_strand_id
1 'polypeptide(L)'
;MAWIIYESAMAMAGVDAYDSIAVGDSLHHDIKGANVARIRSAFPTGGIHATELGLGSFGEVADSSSVQALASKYGAYPSYVLP
;
A
#
# COMPACT_ATOMS: atom_id res chain seq x y z
N MET A 1 -4.17 -4.62 14.76
CA MET A 1 -3.77 -3.37 15.42
C MET A 1 -3.32 -2.24 14.48
N ALA A 2 -3.10 -2.46 13.18
CA ALA A 2 -2.60 -1.40 12.28
C ALA A 2 -3.51 -0.15 12.17
N TRP A 3 -4.84 -0.30 12.29
CA TRP A 3 -5.79 0.81 12.16
C TRP A 3 -5.66 1.88 13.27
N ILE A 4 -5.24 1.50 14.49
CA ILE A 4 -5.04 2.44 15.61
C ILE A 4 -3.90 3.42 15.30
N ILE A 5 -2.87 2.98 14.58
CA ILE A 5 -1.71 3.81 14.23
C ILE A 5 -2.13 4.91 13.26
N TYR A 6 -2.97 4.57 12.27
CA TYR A 6 -3.46 5.55 11.31
C TYR A 6 -4.34 6.63 11.96
N GLU A 7 -5.25 6.25 12.86
CA GLU A 7 -6.06 7.22 13.61
C GLU A 7 -5.18 8.14 14.46
N SER A 8 -4.18 7.58 15.14
CA SER A 8 -3.24 8.36 15.96
C SER A 8 -2.41 9.31 15.10
N ALA A 9 -1.92 8.85 13.95
CA ALA A 9 -1.12 9.65 13.04
C ALA A 9 -1.93 10.83 12.46
N MET A 10 -3.16 10.57 12.02
CA MET A 10 -4.08 11.61 11.54
C MET A 10 -4.38 12.63 12.64
N ALA A 11 -4.65 12.18 13.87
CA ALA A 11 -4.89 13.07 15.01
C ALA A 11 -3.67 13.94 15.34
N MET A 12 -2.45 13.37 15.28
CA MET A 12 -1.21 14.11 15.50
C MET A 12 -0.94 15.16 14.41
N ALA A 13 -1.27 14.83 13.16
CA ALA A 13 -1.09 15.72 12.02
C ALA A 13 -2.22 16.75 11.87
N GLY A 14 -3.35 16.58 12.59
CA GLY A 14 -4.50 17.47 12.51
C GLY A 14 -5.24 17.39 11.17
N VAL A 15 -5.21 16.21 10.52
CA VAL A 15 -5.84 15.95 9.23
C VAL A 15 -6.82 14.80 9.33
N ASP A 16 -7.70 14.65 8.34
CA ASP A 16 -8.61 13.51 8.24
C ASP A 16 -8.13 12.46 7.21
N ALA A 17 -8.96 11.43 6.99
CA ALA A 17 -8.65 10.36 6.05
C ALA A 17 -8.65 10.80 4.57
N TYR A 18 -9.41 11.84 4.22
CA TYR A 18 -9.46 12.38 2.86
C TYR A 18 -8.17 13.10 2.49
N ASP A 19 -7.57 13.78 3.47
CA ASP A 19 -6.30 14.49 3.36
C ASP A 19 -5.06 13.57 3.57
N SER A 20 -5.28 12.27 3.78
CA SER A 20 -4.24 11.31 4.12
C SER A 20 -4.00 10.26 3.03
N ILE A 21 -2.74 9.84 2.89
CA ILE A 21 -2.34 8.68 2.08
C ILE A 21 -1.29 7.85 2.82
N ALA A 22 -1.54 6.55 2.93
CA ALA A 22 -0.57 5.60 3.44
C ALA A 22 0.37 5.15 2.33
N VAL A 23 1.69 5.19 2.55
CA VAL A 23 2.68 4.72 1.59
C VAL A 23 3.47 3.60 2.22
N GLY A 24 3.51 2.43 1.57
CA GLY A 24 4.26 1.30 2.07
C GLY A 24 4.22 0.09 1.14
N ASP A 25 5.26 -0.72 1.20
CA ASP A 25 5.50 -1.86 0.33
C ASP A 25 4.96 -3.18 0.92
N SER A 26 4.44 -3.17 2.15
CA SER A 26 3.79 -4.34 2.72
C SER A 26 2.30 -4.35 2.40
N LEU A 27 1.86 -5.30 1.57
CA LEU A 27 0.43 -5.52 1.35
C LEU A 27 -0.29 -5.92 2.65
N HIS A 28 0.37 -6.69 3.51
CA HIS A 28 -0.20 -7.21 4.74
C HIS A 28 -0.36 -6.14 5.84
N HIS A 29 0.58 -5.20 5.94
CA HIS A 29 0.57 -4.19 7.01
C HIS A 29 0.09 -2.83 6.52
N ASP A 30 0.72 -2.30 5.47
CA ASP A 30 0.51 -0.92 5.04
C ASP A 30 -0.80 -0.81 4.27
N ILE A 31 -0.93 -1.56 3.17
CA ILE A 31 -2.09 -1.48 2.29
C ILE A 31 -3.34 -2.02 2.98
N LYS A 32 -3.25 -3.19 3.62
CA LYS A 32 -4.39 -3.75 4.37
C LYS A 32 -4.78 -2.85 5.54
N GLY A 33 -3.82 -2.29 6.25
CA GLY A 33 -4.07 -1.36 7.35
C GLY A 33 -4.81 -0.10 6.87
N ALA A 34 -4.35 0.49 5.77
CA ALA A 34 -4.99 1.65 5.15
C ALA A 34 -6.42 1.33 4.65
N ASN A 35 -6.63 0.16 4.04
CA ASN A 35 -7.96 -0.28 3.64
C ASN A 35 -8.94 -0.37 4.82
N VAL A 36 -8.50 -0.93 5.96
CA VAL A 36 -9.31 -1.02 7.18
C VAL A 36 -9.57 0.37 7.78
N ALA A 37 -8.57 1.24 7.78
CA ALA A 37 -8.69 2.63 8.25
C ALA A 37 -9.45 3.55 7.28
N ARG A 38 -9.82 3.06 6.09
CA ARG A 38 -10.49 3.81 5.01
C ARG A 38 -9.69 5.03 4.53
N ILE A 39 -8.38 4.87 4.47
CA ILE A 39 -7.44 5.88 3.94
C ILE A 39 -6.95 5.41 2.56
N ARG A 40 -6.65 6.34 1.66
CA ARG A 40 -6.00 6.01 0.38
C ARG A 40 -4.61 5.41 0.64
N SER A 41 -4.16 4.58 -0.28
CA SER A 41 -2.83 3.98 -0.16
C SER A 41 -2.07 3.94 -1.48
N ALA A 42 -0.76 4.12 -1.40
CA ALA A 42 0.18 3.94 -2.50
C ALA A 42 1.08 2.74 -2.20
N PHE A 43 1.20 1.84 -3.17
CA PHE A 43 1.99 0.62 -3.10
C PHE A 43 3.22 0.75 -4.01
N PRO A 44 4.42 0.98 -3.45
CA PRO A 44 5.67 0.92 -4.19
C PRO A 44 6.02 -0.54 -4.52
N THR A 45 6.26 -0.84 -5.79
CA THR A 45 6.50 -2.22 -6.26
C THR A 45 7.93 -2.69 -6.10
N GLY A 46 8.90 -1.77 -6.03
CA GLY A 46 10.31 -2.07 -5.76
C GLY A 46 10.65 -2.52 -4.33
N GLY A 47 9.67 -2.69 -3.45
CA GLY A 47 9.88 -3.11 -2.05
C GLY A 47 9.87 -4.63 -1.85
N ILE A 48 9.39 -5.10 -0.68
CA ILE A 48 9.46 -6.53 -0.28
C ILE A 48 8.81 -7.52 -1.26
N HIS A 49 7.87 -7.06 -2.09
CA HIS A 49 7.18 -7.89 -3.09
C HIS A 49 7.80 -7.81 -4.49
N ALA A 50 8.91 -7.10 -4.69
CA ALA A 50 9.56 -6.95 -6.00
C ALA A 50 9.81 -8.30 -6.70
N THR A 51 10.34 -9.29 -5.96
CA THR A 51 10.56 -10.65 -6.47
C THR A 51 9.27 -11.37 -6.85
N GLU A 52 8.18 -11.21 -6.08
CA GLU A 52 6.87 -11.80 -6.40
C GLU A 52 6.23 -11.14 -7.63
N LEU A 53 6.56 -9.88 -7.90
CA LEU A 53 6.15 -9.13 -9.07
C LEU A 53 7.07 -9.35 -10.28
N GLY A 54 8.16 -10.11 -10.12
CA GLY A 54 9.13 -10.40 -11.18
C GLY A 54 10.07 -9.23 -11.51
N LEU A 55 10.22 -8.24 -10.62
CA LEU A 55 11.08 -7.08 -10.82
C LEU A 55 12.52 -7.40 -10.45
N GLY A 56 13.46 -6.98 -11.30
CA GLY A 56 14.89 -7.20 -11.10
C GLY A 56 15.73 -5.93 -11.12
N SER A 57 15.16 -4.79 -11.56
CA SER A 57 15.89 -3.53 -11.71
C SER A 57 15.17 -2.35 -11.07
N PHE A 58 15.93 -1.35 -10.64
CA PHE A 58 15.38 -0.09 -10.12
C PHE A 58 14.59 0.66 -11.20
N GLY A 59 13.39 1.14 -10.86
CA GLY A 59 12.51 1.87 -11.77
C GLY A 59 11.78 1.00 -12.79
N GLU A 60 11.90 -0.32 -12.71
CA GLU A 60 11.10 -1.25 -13.49
C GLU A 60 9.62 -1.15 -13.09
N VAL A 61 8.72 -1.15 -14.07
CA VAL A 61 7.28 -1.01 -13.84
C VAL A 61 6.65 -2.40 -13.77
N ALA A 62 5.99 -2.71 -12.66
CA ALA A 62 5.26 -3.97 -12.52
C ALA A 62 4.11 -4.10 -13.52
N ASP A 63 3.94 -5.31 -14.04
CA ASP A 63 2.78 -5.66 -14.85
C ASP A 63 1.49 -5.51 -14.01
N SER A 64 0.48 -4.86 -14.58
CA SER A 64 -0.75 -4.53 -13.87
C SER A 64 -1.56 -5.77 -13.46
N SER A 65 -1.48 -6.86 -14.25
CA SER A 65 -2.17 -8.12 -13.91
C SER A 65 -1.47 -8.84 -12.77
N SER A 66 -0.13 -8.80 -12.72
CA SER A 66 0.65 -9.32 -11.59
C SER A 66 0.33 -8.56 -10.29
N VAL A 67 0.25 -7.23 -10.35
CA VAL A 67 -0.12 -6.41 -9.19
C VAL A 67 -1.55 -6.73 -8.72
N GLN A 68 -2.50 -6.88 -9.65
CA GLN A 68 -3.89 -7.23 -9.31
C GLN A 68 -4.01 -8.63 -8.69
N ALA A 69 -3.28 -9.60 -9.22
CA ALA A 69 -3.22 -10.96 -8.68
C ALA A 69 -2.63 -10.96 -7.26
N LEU A 70 -1.55 -10.21 -7.05
CA LEU A 70 -0.91 -10.08 -5.74
C LEU A 70 -1.83 -9.37 -4.74
N ALA A 71 -2.45 -8.25 -5.12
CA ALA A 71 -3.44 -7.55 -4.30
C ALA A 71 -4.59 -8.48 -3.86
N SER A 72 -5.09 -9.30 -4.81
CA SER A 72 -6.16 -10.29 -4.54
C SER A 72 -5.70 -11.40 -3.60
N LYS A 73 -4.47 -11.92 -3.77
CA LYS A 73 -3.86 -12.92 -2.88
C LYS A 73 -3.81 -12.46 -1.42
N TYR A 74 -3.49 -11.19 -1.18
CA TYR A 74 -3.43 -10.61 0.17
C TYR A 74 -4.75 -9.99 0.65
N GLY A 75 -5.74 -9.89 -0.24
CA GLY A 75 -6.99 -9.15 0.00
C GLY A 75 -6.76 -7.69 0.39
N ALA A 76 -5.70 -7.07 -0.15
CA ALA A 76 -5.28 -5.71 0.15
C ALA A 76 -5.17 -4.93 -1.17
N TYR A 77 -5.89 -3.82 -1.26
CA TYR A 77 -6.15 -3.12 -2.53
C TYR A 77 -5.59 -1.69 -2.46
N PRO A 78 -4.45 -1.43 -3.11
CA PRO A 78 -3.89 -0.09 -3.13
C PRO A 78 -4.73 0.86 -3.99
N SER A 79 -4.76 2.15 -3.63
CA SER A 79 -5.37 3.20 -4.47
C SER A 79 -4.45 3.61 -5.63
N TYR A 80 -3.14 3.52 -5.42
CA TYR A 80 -2.11 3.87 -6.39
C TYR A 80 -0.98 2.84 -6.35
N VAL A 81 -0.32 2.64 -7.50
CA VAL A 81 0.84 1.76 -7.64
C VAL A 81 1.99 2.60 -8.18
N LEU A 82 3.15 2.48 -7.56
CA LEU A 82 4.35 3.25 -7.89
C LEU A 82 5.50 2.29 -8.24
N PRO A 83 6.34 2.59 -9.25
CA PRO A 83 7.56 1.82 -9.52
C PRO A 83 8.47 1.75 -8.29
#